data_AF-A0A954WWM1-F1
#
_entry.id   AF-A0A954WWM1-F1
#
_cell.length_a   1.000
_cell.length_b   1.000
_cell.length_c   1.000
_cell.angle_alpha   90.00
_cell.angle_beta   90.00
_cell.angle_gamma   90.00
#
_symmetry.space_group_name_H-M   'P 1'
#
loop_
_entity.id
_entity.type
_entity.pdbx_description
1 polymer ?
#
loop_
_entity_poly.entity_id
_entity_poly.type
_entity_poly.pdbx_seq_one_letter_code
_entity_poly.pdbx_strand_id
1 'polypeptide(L)'
;TNMHFTLKTNPLKRTDLDEFATLYKPEEPREKRRQNWSEEKNPDGRWRSFDYDEIIKRDKANLDIFWLKDDSLEDSENLPDPQVLAQEIADDLQTALEQFASIAAELNE
;
A
#
# COMPACT_ATOMS: atom_id res chain seq x y z
N THR A 1 -4.44 -2.54 -3.53
CA THR A 1 -3.95 -1.85 -2.30
C THR A 1 -3.08 -0.65 -2.66
N ASN A 2 -3.41 -0.02 -3.79
CA ASN A 2 -2.48 0.70 -4.67
C ASN A 2 -2.29 2.14 -4.17
N MET A 3 -1.62 2.31 -3.03
CA MET A 3 -1.23 3.61 -2.49
C MET A 3 0.26 3.52 -2.15
N HIS A 4 1.04 4.37 -2.80
CA HIS A 4 2.49 4.38 -2.63
C HIS A 4 2.89 5.45 -1.62
N PHE A 5 3.17 5.04 -0.38
CA PHE A 5 3.67 5.94 0.65
C PHE A 5 5.16 5.70 0.87
N THR A 6 5.92 6.78 0.98
CA THR A 6 7.35 6.77 1.29
C THR A 6 7.64 7.72 2.44
N LEU A 7 8.70 7.50 3.19
CA LEU A 7 9.00 8.35 4.35
C LEU A 7 9.41 9.78 3.97
N LYS A 8 9.99 9.99 2.77
CA LYS A 8 10.57 11.27 2.35
C LYS A 8 9.69 12.03 1.34
N THR A 9 9.21 11.37 0.31
CA THR A 9 8.55 12.03 -0.85
C THR A 9 7.03 11.99 -0.74
N ASN A 10 6.45 10.96 -0.13
CA ASN A 10 5.00 10.84 0.08
C ASN A 10 4.64 10.20 1.44
N PRO A 11 4.88 10.90 2.57
CA PRO A 11 4.61 10.37 3.89
C PRO A 11 3.10 10.22 4.14
N LEU A 12 2.73 9.12 4.80
CA LEU A 12 1.35 8.85 5.22
C LEU A 12 0.85 9.96 6.16
N LYS A 13 -0.31 10.53 5.83
CA LYS A 13 -0.98 11.58 6.60
C LYS A 13 -2.24 11.04 7.24
N ARG A 14 -2.72 11.76 8.26
CA ARG A 14 -4.00 11.42 8.92
C ARG A 14 -5.16 11.45 7.92
N THR A 15 -5.13 12.34 6.94
CA THR A 15 -6.16 12.47 5.90
C THR A 15 -6.31 11.22 5.03
N ASP A 16 -5.22 10.46 4.84
CA ASP A 16 -5.26 9.22 4.06
C ASP A 16 -6.05 8.10 4.77
N LEU A 17 -6.30 8.27 6.08
CA LEU A 17 -7.09 7.36 6.91
C LEU A 17 -8.52 7.86 7.17
N ASP A 18 -8.91 9.02 6.65
CA ASP A 18 -10.25 9.60 6.90
C ASP A 18 -11.37 8.75 6.30
N GLU A 19 -11.15 8.20 5.10
CA GLU A 19 -12.12 7.30 4.47
C GLU A 19 -12.35 6.06 5.34
N PHE A 20 -11.27 5.44 5.82
CA PHE A 20 -11.35 4.30 6.73
C PHE A 20 -12.13 4.67 8.00
N ALA A 21 -11.80 5.78 8.65
CA ALA A 21 -12.48 6.20 9.88
C ALA A 21 -13.98 6.44 9.64
N THR A 22 -14.33 7.03 8.50
CA THR A 22 -15.71 7.31 8.08
C THR A 22 -16.50 6.02 7.86
N LEU A 23 -15.90 5.03 7.19
CA LEU A 23 -16.55 3.74 6.91
C LEU A 23 -16.59 2.82 8.13
N TYR A 24 -15.58 2.89 8.99
CA TYR A 24 -15.50 2.13 10.23
C TYR A 24 -16.58 2.57 11.24
N LYS A 25 -16.95 3.85 11.24
CA LYS A 25 -17.96 4.45 12.13
C LYS A 25 -17.76 4.04 13.60
N PRO A 26 -16.68 4.51 14.26
CA PRO A 26 -16.26 4.00 15.57
C PRO A 26 -17.31 4.17 16.67
N GLU A 27 -18.12 5.22 16.61
CA GLU A 27 -19.15 5.54 17.62
C GLU A 27 -20.50 4.88 17.35
N GLU A 28 -20.62 4.12 16.25
CA GLU A 28 -21.88 3.55 15.79
C GLU A 28 -21.86 2.02 15.85
N PRO A 29 -23.04 1.37 16.00
CA PRO A 29 -23.12 -0.09 15.94
C PRO A 29 -22.54 -0.63 14.63
N ARG A 30 -21.87 -1.79 14.71
CA ARG A 30 -21.23 -2.45 13.56
C ARG A 30 -22.19 -2.66 12.38
N GLU A 31 -23.47 -2.87 12.67
CA GLU A 31 -24.54 -3.04 11.68
C GLU A 31 -24.76 -1.81 10.79
N LYS A 32 -24.30 -0.62 11.19
CA LYS A 32 -24.38 0.60 10.37
C LYS A 32 -23.21 0.73 9.37
N ARG A 33 -22.21 -0.14 9.45
CA ARG A 33 -21.13 -0.21 8.45
C ARG A 33 -21.72 -0.74 7.13
N ARG A 34 -21.29 -0.18 6.01
CA ARG A 34 -21.70 -0.59 4.67
C ARG A 34 -20.45 -0.73 3.83
N GLN A 35 -20.32 -1.83 3.10
CA GLN A 35 -19.26 -1.95 2.10
C GLN A 35 -19.42 -0.85 1.04
N ASN A 36 -18.30 -0.30 0.59
CA ASN A 36 -18.28 0.62 -0.55
C ASN A 36 -17.93 -0.11 -1.85
N TRP A 37 -17.39 -1.32 -1.76
CA TRP A 37 -17.02 -2.14 -2.91
C TRP A 37 -18.24 -2.79 -3.58
N SER A 38 -18.25 -2.76 -4.91
CA SER A 38 -19.23 -3.44 -5.75
C SER A 38 -18.60 -3.74 -7.11
N GLU A 39 -18.70 -4.99 -7.57
CA GLU A 39 -18.14 -5.41 -8.86
C GLU A 39 -18.61 -4.55 -10.04
N GLU A 40 -19.87 -4.10 -10.03
CA GLU A 40 -20.46 -3.30 -11.13
C GLU A 40 -20.27 -1.79 -10.97
N LYS A 41 -20.37 -1.28 -9.74
CA LYS A 41 -20.49 0.18 -9.49
C LYS A 41 -19.24 0.81 -8.90
N ASN A 42 -18.43 0.04 -8.18
CA ASN A 42 -17.23 0.54 -7.52
C ASN A 42 -16.22 -0.60 -7.37
N PRO A 43 -15.63 -1.09 -8.48
CA PRO A 43 -14.69 -2.20 -8.47
C PRO A 43 -13.43 -1.88 -7.66
N ASP A 44 -13.10 -0.59 -7.52
CA ASP A 44 -11.95 -0.07 -6.78
C ASP A 44 -12.23 0.20 -5.30
N GLY A 45 -13.44 -0.14 -4.81
CA GLY A 45 -13.82 0.04 -3.42
C GLY A 45 -12.90 -0.70 -2.44
N ARG A 46 -12.32 0.04 -1.50
CA ARG A 46 -11.35 -0.48 -0.50
C ARG A 46 -11.99 -1.03 0.77
N TRP A 47 -13.32 -1.02 0.86
CA TRP A 47 -14.08 -1.53 2.00
C TRP A 47 -15.10 -2.57 1.56
N ARG A 48 -14.79 -3.85 1.82
CA ARG A 48 -15.60 -5.01 1.45
C ARG A 48 -15.88 -5.88 2.67
N SER A 49 -17.10 -6.39 2.78
CA SER A 49 -17.47 -7.40 3.78
C SER A 49 -17.40 -8.80 3.20
N PHE A 50 -17.01 -9.77 4.02
CA PHE A 50 -17.02 -11.19 3.70
C PHE A 50 -17.88 -11.94 4.72
N ASP A 51 -18.67 -12.88 4.23
CA ASP A 51 -19.51 -13.71 5.09
C ASP A 51 -18.69 -14.84 5.73
N TYR A 52 -19.15 -15.33 6.88
CA TYR A 52 -18.48 -16.42 7.60
C TYR A 52 -18.27 -17.66 6.70
N ASP A 53 -19.31 -18.02 5.93
CA ASP A 53 -19.28 -19.15 5.01
C ASP A 53 -18.25 -18.98 3.89
N GLU A 54 -17.93 -17.75 3.50
CA GLU A 54 -16.88 -17.49 2.50
C GLU A 54 -15.50 -17.70 3.11
N ILE A 55 -15.30 -17.24 4.34
CA ILE A 55 -14.01 -17.32 5.05
C ILE A 55 -13.69 -18.78 5.39
N ILE A 56 -14.65 -19.54 5.92
CA ILE A 56 -14.42 -20.92 6.38
C ILE A 56 -14.15 -21.90 5.23
N LYS A 57 -14.60 -21.58 4.01
CA LYS A 57 -14.32 -22.35 2.80
C LYS A 57 -12.90 -22.14 2.28
N ARG A 58 -12.20 -21.10 2.72
CA ARG A 58 -10.79 -20.86 2.33
C ARG A 58 -9.89 -21.88 3.00
N ASP A 59 -8.77 -22.19 2.35
CA ASP A 59 -7.74 -23.05 2.94
C ASP A 59 -7.34 -22.51 4.31
N LYS A 60 -7.46 -23.36 5.33
CA LYS A 60 -7.15 -23.04 6.74
C LYS A 60 -7.84 -21.78 7.28
N ALA A 61 -8.99 -21.39 6.72
CA ALA A 61 -9.66 -20.13 7.04
C ALA A 61 -8.72 -18.90 6.94
N ASN A 62 -7.85 -18.89 5.92
CA ASN A 62 -6.86 -17.85 5.71
C ASN A 62 -7.51 -16.46 5.50
N LEU A 63 -7.15 -15.50 6.36
CA LEU A 63 -7.62 -14.11 6.36
C LEU A 63 -6.77 -13.16 5.50
N ASP A 64 -5.73 -13.68 4.85
CA ASP A 64 -4.99 -12.98 3.81
C ASP A 64 -5.89 -12.87 2.56
N ILE A 65 -6.70 -11.82 2.53
CA ILE A 65 -7.79 -11.61 1.56
C ILE A 65 -7.55 -10.31 0.81
N PHE A 66 -7.35 -10.45 -0.50
CA PHE A 66 -7.31 -9.34 -1.44
C PHE A 66 -8.38 -9.55 -2.51
N TRP A 67 -9.05 -8.47 -2.90
CA TRP A 67 -10.06 -8.48 -3.97
C TRP A 67 -9.85 -7.39 -5.00
N LEU A 68 -8.99 -6.41 -4.70
CA LEU A 68 -8.55 -5.42 -5.65
C LEU A 68 -7.38 -6.02 -6.43
N LYS A 69 -7.41 -5.86 -7.75
CA LYS A 69 -6.23 -6.14 -8.57
C LYS A 69 -5.13 -5.13 -8.22
N ASP A 70 -3.90 -5.60 -8.25
CA ASP A 70 -2.73 -4.76 -8.02
C ASP A 70 -2.24 -4.21 -9.36
N ASP A 71 -2.35 -2.89 -9.54
CA ASP A 71 -1.96 -2.23 -10.80
C ASP A 71 -0.44 -2.19 -10.99
N SER A 72 0.35 -2.52 -9.94
CA SER A 72 1.82 -2.51 -10.02
C SER A 72 2.43 -3.70 -10.77
N LEU A 73 1.66 -4.78 -10.98
CA LEU A 73 2.16 -5.99 -11.64
C LEU A 73 1.88 -6.02 -13.15
N GLU A 74 0.99 -5.16 -13.67
CA GLU A 74 0.60 -5.19 -15.08
C GLU A 74 0.95 -3.93 -15.89
N ASP A 75 1.34 -2.79 -15.28
CA ASP A 75 1.52 -1.54 -16.03
C ASP A 75 2.93 -0.94 -15.96
N SER A 76 3.69 -1.11 -17.05
CA SER A 76 4.81 -0.21 -17.40
C SER A 76 4.38 1.27 -17.52
N GLU A 77 3.07 1.54 -17.58
CA GLU A 77 2.44 2.87 -17.66
C GLU A 77 2.32 3.57 -16.29
N ASN A 78 2.47 2.85 -15.16
CA ASN A 78 2.38 3.41 -13.80
C ASN A 78 3.75 3.68 -13.14
N LEU A 79 4.83 3.55 -13.91
CA LEU A 79 6.14 3.98 -13.44
C LEU A 79 6.14 5.52 -13.27
N PRO A 80 6.75 6.06 -12.20
CA PRO A 80 6.98 7.49 -12.12
C PRO A 80 7.80 7.92 -13.35
N ASP A 81 7.70 9.20 -13.72
CA ASP A 81 8.43 9.75 -14.87
C ASP A 81 9.88 9.24 -14.86
N PRO A 82 10.44 8.80 -16.00
CA PRO A 82 11.80 8.25 -16.05
C PRO A 82 12.85 9.13 -15.36
N GLN A 83 12.64 10.45 -15.34
CA GLN A 83 13.50 11.39 -14.65
C GLN A 83 13.44 11.26 -13.12
N VAL A 84 12.26 11.01 -12.55
CA VAL A 84 12.07 10.76 -11.12
C VAL A 84 12.72 9.45 -10.73
N LEU A 85 12.46 8.37 -11.49
CA LEU A 85 13.06 7.06 -11.24
C LEU A 85 14.59 7.11 -11.32
N ALA A 86 15.14 7.81 -12.32
CA ALA A 86 16.59 7.98 -12.46
C ALA A 86 17.20 8.75 -11.29
N GLN A 87 16.50 9.76 -10.76
CA GLN A 87 16.96 10.52 -9.60
C GLN A 87 16.96 9.66 -8.33
N GLU A 88 15.90 8.88 -8.09
CA GLU A 88 15.83 7.98 -6.94
C GLU A 88 16.95 6.92 -6.98
N ILE A 89 17.22 6.33 -8.15
CA ILE A 89 18.34 5.39 -8.33
C ILE A 89 19.68 6.07 -8.05
N ALA A 90 19.89 7.30 -8.52
CA ALA A 90 21.13 8.02 -8.30
C ALA A 90 21.35 8.32 -6.81
N ASP A 91 20.31 8.77 -6.10
CA ASP A 91 20.36 9.08 -4.68
C ASP A 91 20.64 7.82 -3.82
N ASP A 92 20.01 6.69 -4.17
CA ASP A 92 20.23 5.40 -3.51
C ASP A 92 21.66 4.89 -3.73
N LEU A 93 22.17 4.97 -4.96
CA LEU A 93 23.55 4.58 -5.28
C LEU A 93 24.57 5.47 -4.58
N GLN A 94 24.32 6.77 -4.47
CA GLN A 94 25.18 7.67 -3.73
C GLN A 94 25.20 7.32 -2.24
N THR A 95 24.04 7.05 -1.65
CA THR A 95 23.92 6.61 -0.26
C THR A 95 24.69 5.32 -0.01
N ALA A 96 24.57 4.34 -0.92
CA ALA A 96 25.31 3.09 -0.84
C ALA A 96 26.82 3.30 -0.95
N LEU A 97 27.28 4.16 -1.87
CA LEU A 97 28.70 4.50 -2.02
C LEU A 97 29.26 5.18 -0.77
N GLU A 98 28.52 6.11 -0.16
CA GLU A 98 28.92 6.77 1.09
C GLU A 98 29.07 5.76 2.24
N GLN A 99 28.15 4.78 2.35
CA GLN A 99 28.25 3.70 3.32
C GLN A 99 29.50 2.84 3.10
N PHE A 100 29.78 2.44 1.86
CA PHE A 100 30.99 1.67 1.54
C PHE A 100 32.27 2.47 1.82
N ALA A 101 32.28 3.77 1.50
CA ALA A 101 33.41 4.64 1.80
C ALA A 101 33.66 4.77 3.30
N SER A 102 32.59 4.87 4.12
CA SER A 102 32.68 4.87 5.58
C SER A 102 33.30 3.58 6.11
N ILE A 103 32.80 2.42 5.66
CA ILE A 103 33.34 1.11 6.05
C ILE A 103 34.82 0.98 5.63
N ALA A 104 35.16 1.41 4.42
CA ALA A 104 36.54 1.35 3.93
C ALA A 104 37.49 2.26 4.73
N ALA A 105 37.01 3.42 5.21
CA ALA A 105 37.78 4.29 6.09
C ALA A 105 38.01 3.63 7.46
N GLU A 106 36.97 3.05 8.07
CA GLU A 106 37.05 2.32 9.34
C GLU A 106 38.01 1.12 9.29
N LEU A 107 38.08 0.43 8.14
CA LEU A 107 38.99 -0.72 7.95
C LEU A 107 40.45 -0.33 7.71
N ASN A 108 40.74 0.94 7.40
CA ASN A 108 42.08 1.46 7.17
C ASN A 108 42.68 2.20 8.38
N GLU A 109 41.94 2.30 9.49
CA GLU A 109 42.43 2.64 10.83
C GLU A 109 42.78 1.38 11.64
#